data_AF-A0A1G3I1Z3-F1
#
_entry.id   AF-A0A1G3I1Z3-F1
#
_cell.length_a   1.000
_cell.length_b   1.000
_cell.length_c   1.000
_cell.angle_alpha   90.00
_cell.angle_beta   90.00
_cell.angle_gamma   90.00
#
_symmetry.space_group_name_H-M   'P 1'
#
loop_
_entity.id
_entity.type
_entity.pdbx_description
1 polymer ?
#
loop_
_entity_poly.entity_id
_entity_poly.type
_entity_poly.pdbx_seq_one_letter_code
_entity_poly.pdbx_strand_id
1 'polypeptide(L)'
;MKTYIFAVFALLLSACATTGTEMQAECEAQYRKFPDIYRCTYDAVAKRNPAILKDARAKLYLLRGEQLTQEVDEGRTSSLDAKVLWQKTYVELKTAKDQEISAAVDSLSRSLETTRAARRPIVQNPQVNCTSQRLGATVTTNCW
;
A
#
# COMPACT_ATOMS: atom_id res chain seq x y z
N MET A 1 2.53 -22.36 40.54
CA MET A 1 1.82 -21.48 39.57
C MET A 1 2.84 -20.55 38.91
N LYS A 2 3.67 -21.04 37.97
CA LYS A 2 4.71 -20.20 37.34
C LYS A 2 5.10 -20.60 35.92
N THR A 3 4.45 -21.63 35.38
CA THR A 3 4.74 -22.20 34.04
C THR A 3 3.66 -21.90 32.99
N TYR A 4 2.48 -21.41 33.40
CA TYR A 4 1.37 -21.12 32.46
C TYR A 4 1.43 -19.72 31.84
N ILE A 5 2.20 -18.79 32.41
CA ILE A 5 2.30 -17.41 31.90
C ILE A 5 3.17 -17.34 30.63
N PHE A 6 4.14 -18.26 30.46
CA PHE A 6 4.98 -18.32 29.26
C PHE A 6 4.28 -18.89 28.03
N ALA A 7 3.24 -19.73 28.21
CA ALA A 7 2.51 -20.32 27.09
C ALA A 7 1.53 -19.33 26.43
N VAL A 8 0.99 -18.37 27.20
CA VAL A 8 0.02 -17.39 26.69
C VAL A 8 0.70 -16.29 25.87
N PHE A 9 1.95 -15.94 26.19
CA PHE A 9 2.69 -14.91 25.45
C PHE A 9 3.17 -15.38 24.07
N ALA A 10 3.43 -16.69 23.90
CA ALA A 10 3.79 -17.29 22.61
C ALA A 10 2.62 -17.34 21.62
N LEU A 11 1.38 -17.42 22.13
CA LEU A 11 0.15 -17.45 21.32
C LEU A 11 -0.30 -16.08 20.80
N LEU A 12 0.26 -14.99 21.33
CA LEU A 12 -0.07 -13.61 20.92
C LEU A 12 0.91 -13.03 19.89
N LEU A 13 2.03 -13.70 19.61
CA LEU A 13 3.05 -13.26 18.65
C LEU A 13 2.88 -13.85 17.23
N SER A 14 2.04 -14.87 17.06
CA SER A 14 1.78 -15.51 15.76
C SER A 14 0.61 -14.90 14.98
N ALA A 15 0.00 -13.82 15.49
CA ALA A 15 -1.08 -13.09 14.82
C ALA A 15 -0.58 -11.93 13.93
N CYS A 16 0.71 -11.92 13.56
CA CYS A 16 1.16 -11.13 12.42
C CYS A 16 0.47 -11.67 11.17
N ALA A 17 -0.31 -10.81 10.51
CA ALA A 17 -1.03 -11.14 9.29
C ALA A 17 -0.14 -11.97 8.34
N THR A 18 -0.53 -13.23 8.09
CA THR A 18 0.18 -14.12 7.18
C THR A 18 0.25 -13.45 5.82
N THR A 19 1.41 -12.86 5.55
CA THR A 19 1.70 -12.23 4.26
C THR A 19 1.90 -13.34 3.23
N GLY A 20 1.54 -13.09 1.96
CA GLY A 20 1.69 -14.10 0.91
C GLY A 20 3.13 -14.66 0.78
N THR A 21 4.13 -13.88 1.21
CA THR A 21 5.54 -14.28 1.25
C THR A 21 5.87 -15.33 2.32
N GLU A 22 5.10 -15.40 3.41
CA GLU A 22 5.33 -16.40 4.47
C GLU A 22 5.01 -17.81 3.95
N MET A 23 3.92 -17.95 3.19
CA MET A 23 3.53 -19.22 2.58
C MET A 23 4.57 -19.70 1.56
N GLN A 24 5.15 -18.79 0.78
CA GLN A 24 6.25 -19.11 -0.13
C GLN A 24 7.49 -19.60 0.64
N ALA A 25 7.87 -18.90 1.72
CA ALA A 25 9.03 -19.27 2.53
C ALA A 25 8.87 -20.66 3.17
N GLU A 26 7.67 -20.99 3.67
CA GLU A 26 7.36 -22.34 4.17
C GLU A 26 7.58 -23.42 3.09
N CYS A 27 7.13 -23.16 1.86
CA CYS A 27 7.27 -24.09 0.74
C CYS A 27 8.72 -24.20 0.25
N GLU A 28 9.47 -23.11 0.25
CA GLU A 28 10.90 -23.11 -0.10
C GLU A 28 11.77 -23.87 0.91
N ALA A 29 11.33 -23.97 2.17
CA ALA A 29 11.99 -24.79 3.18
C ALA A 29 11.79 -26.29 2.92
N GLN A 30 10.66 -26.67 2.31
CA GLN A 30 10.28 -28.06 2.06
C GLN A 30 10.75 -28.58 0.69
N TYR A 31 10.73 -27.71 -0.33
CA TYR A 31 10.97 -28.09 -1.71
C TYR A 31 12.17 -27.35 -2.31
N ARG A 32 12.89 -28.04 -3.20
CA ARG A 32 14.05 -27.47 -3.92
C ARG A 32 13.73 -27.09 -5.35
N LYS A 33 12.87 -27.85 -6.02
CA LYS A 33 12.45 -27.59 -7.40
C LYS A 33 11.38 -26.52 -7.42
N PHE A 34 11.53 -25.57 -8.34
CA PHE A 34 10.61 -24.44 -8.45
C PHE A 34 9.14 -24.86 -8.69
N PRO A 35 8.82 -25.81 -9.61
CA PRO A 35 7.45 -26.30 -9.80
C PRO A 35 6.78 -26.78 -8.51
N ASP A 36 7.51 -27.52 -7.66
CA ASP A 36 7.00 -28.02 -6.39
C ASP A 36 6.78 -26.89 -5.37
N ILE A 37 7.70 -25.92 -5.30
CA ILE A 37 7.57 -24.72 -4.47
C ILE A 37 6.33 -23.94 -4.89
N TYR A 38 6.14 -23.71 -6.19
CA TYR A 38 5.00 -22.97 -6.74
C TYR A 38 3.69 -23.65 -6.37
N ARG A 39 3.57 -24.95 -6.65
CA ARG A 39 2.36 -25.73 -6.32
C ARG A 39 2.03 -25.67 -4.83
N CYS A 40 3.02 -25.90 -3.97
CA CYS A 40 2.84 -25.79 -2.52
C CYS A 40 2.35 -24.39 -2.11
N THR A 41 2.94 -23.34 -2.69
CA THR A 41 2.59 -21.95 -2.37
C THR A 41 1.16 -21.64 -2.81
N TYR A 42 0.78 -22.04 -4.02
CA TYR A 42 -0.56 -21.87 -4.56
C TYR A 42 -1.61 -22.57 -3.68
N ASP A 43 -1.36 -23.82 -3.31
CA ASP A 43 -2.26 -24.61 -2.46
C ASP A 43 -2.39 -23.98 -1.06
N ALA A 44 -1.28 -23.50 -0.49
CA ALA A 44 -1.28 -22.78 0.78
C ALA A 44 -2.11 -21.50 0.72
N VAL A 45 -1.97 -20.70 -0.35
CA VAL A 45 -2.77 -19.49 -0.57
C VAL A 45 -4.25 -19.82 -0.72
N ALA A 46 -4.59 -20.80 -1.57
CA ALA A 46 -5.97 -21.21 -1.80
C ALA A 46 -6.65 -21.71 -0.51
N LYS A 47 -5.91 -22.45 0.33
CA LYS A 47 -6.43 -23.01 1.58
C LYS A 47 -6.51 -21.99 2.72
N ARG A 48 -5.46 -21.19 2.93
CA ARG A 48 -5.32 -20.34 4.12
C ARG A 48 -5.81 -18.91 3.90
N ASN A 49 -5.72 -18.39 2.68
CA ASN A 49 -6.12 -17.01 2.38
C ASN A 49 -6.67 -16.86 0.96
N PRO A 50 -7.86 -17.44 0.66
CA PRO A 50 -8.45 -17.37 -0.68
C PRO A 50 -8.82 -15.95 -1.12
N ALA A 51 -8.91 -14.98 -0.20
CA ALA A 51 -9.16 -13.59 -0.54
C ALA A 51 -8.00 -12.97 -1.37
N ILE A 52 -6.76 -13.43 -1.18
CA ILE A 52 -5.60 -13.04 -2.00
C ILE A 52 -5.85 -13.37 -3.47
N LEU A 53 -6.55 -14.46 -3.78
CA LEU A 53 -6.88 -14.83 -5.15
C LEU A 53 -7.87 -13.87 -5.83
N LYS A 54 -8.45 -12.89 -5.11
CA LYS A 54 -9.28 -11.83 -5.69
C LYS A 54 -8.50 -10.57 -6.02
N ASP A 55 -7.32 -10.38 -5.42
CA ASP A 55 -6.46 -9.23 -5.67
C ASP A 55 -5.75 -9.36 -7.04
N ALA A 56 -5.84 -8.32 -7.86
CA ALA A 56 -5.31 -8.36 -9.23
C ALA A 56 -3.78 -8.50 -9.27
N ARG A 57 -3.06 -7.89 -8.33
CA ARG A 57 -1.59 -7.98 -8.25
C ARG A 57 -1.15 -9.36 -7.78
N ALA A 58 -1.84 -9.91 -6.79
CA ALA A 58 -1.59 -11.26 -6.32
C ALA A 58 -1.85 -12.30 -7.42
N LYS A 59 -2.93 -12.15 -8.21
CA LYS A 59 -3.15 -12.99 -9.39
C LYS A 59 -1.99 -12.91 -10.38
N LEU A 60 -1.54 -11.69 -10.70
CA LEU A 60 -0.43 -11.49 -11.63
C LEU A 60 0.86 -12.17 -11.13
N TYR A 61 1.14 -12.05 -9.83
CA TYR A 61 2.25 -12.74 -9.18
C TYR A 61 2.15 -14.27 -9.29
N LEU A 62 0.98 -14.85 -9.04
CA LEU A 62 0.76 -16.30 -9.15
C LEU A 62 0.81 -16.80 -10.59
N LEU A 63 0.30 -16.03 -11.56
CA LEU A 63 0.40 -16.34 -12.99
C LEU A 63 1.85 -16.35 -13.46
N ARG A 64 2.67 -15.41 -12.96
CA ARG A 64 4.11 -15.42 -13.28
C ARG A 64 4.79 -16.68 -12.74
N GLY A 65 4.40 -17.15 -11.55
CA GLY A 65 4.88 -18.42 -11.00
C GLY A 65 4.47 -19.63 -11.85
N GLU A 66 3.25 -19.64 -12.39
CA GLU A 66 2.79 -20.70 -13.29
C GLU A 66 3.61 -20.73 -14.59
N GLN A 67 3.83 -19.55 -15.20
CA GLN A 67 4.65 -19.44 -16.40
C GLN A 67 6.09 -19.94 -16.15
N LEU A 68 6.70 -19.54 -15.04
CA LEU A 68 8.05 -19.97 -14.67
C LEU A 68 8.11 -21.49 -14.40
N THR A 69 7.02 -22.08 -13.92
CA THR A 69 6.91 -23.54 -13.75
C THR A 69 7.03 -24.23 -15.11
N GLN A 70 6.28 -23.76 -16.11
CA GLN A 70 6.37 -24.28 -17.48
C GLN A 70 7.76 -24.08 -18.09
N GLU A 71 8.38 -22.91 -17.90
CA GLU A 71 9.75 -22.65 -18.37
C GLU A 71 10.79 -23.60 -17.74
N VAL A 72 10.63 -23.97 -16.47
CA VAL A 72 11.50 -24.95 -15.80
C VAL A 72 11.26 -26.36 -16.32
N ASP A 73 9.99 -26.77 -16.45
CA ASP A 73 9.64 -28.11 -16.92
C ASP A 73 10.09 -28.35 -18.37
N GLU A 74 10.07 -27.31 -19.20
CA GLU A 74 10.59 -27.34 -20.57
C GLU A 74 12.13 -27.18 -20.65
N GLY A 75 12.81 -26.98 -19.53
CA GLY A 75 14.27 -26.79 -19.48
C GLY A 75 14.76 -25.45 -20.05
N ARG A 76 13.87 -24.47 -20.25
CA ARG A 76 14.22 -23.12 -20.73
C ARG A 76 14.86 -22.26 -19.64
N THR A 77 14.61 -22.57 -18.37
CA THR A 77 15.21 -21.88 -17.23
C THR A 77 15.51 -22.86 -16.09
N SER A 78 16.46 -22.50 -15.21
CA SER A 78 16.75 -23.32 -14.03
C SER A 78 15.75 -23.04 -12.91
N SER A 79 15.58 -23.99 -11.97
CA SER A 79 14.78 -23.72 -10.77
C SER A 79 15.30 -22.53 -9.96
N LEU A 80 16.62 -22.32 -9.91
CA LEU A 80 17.19 -21.18 -9.18
C LEU A 80 16.84 -19.86 -9.86
N ASP A 81 16.99 -19.79 -11.19
CA ASP A 81 16.66 -18.59 -11.95
C ASP A 81 15.17 -18.27 -11.87
N ALA A 82 14.31 -19.29 -11.94
CA ALA A 82 12.87 -19.13 -11.74
C ALA A 82 12.54 -18.56 -10.34
N LYS A 83 13.17 -19.05 -9.27
CA LYS A 83 13.00 -18.49 -7.92
C LYS A 83 13.38 -17.01 -7.88
N VAL A 84 14.52 -16.64 -8.48
CA VAL A 84 14.98 -15.24 -8.53
C VAL A 84 14.01 -14.38 -9.32
N LEU A 85 13.56 -14.84 -10.50
CA LEU A 85 12.61 -14.11 -11.34
C LEU A 85 11.27 -13.91 -10.63
N TRP A 86 10.77 -14.94 -9.95
CA TRP A 86 9.52 -14.85 -9.22
C TRP A 86 9.62 -13.86 -8.04
N GLN A 87 10.75 -13.87 -7.32
CA GLN A 87 11.01 -12.90 -6.26
C GLN A 87 11.13 -11.46 -6.79
N LYS A 88 11.75 -11.26 -7.96
CA LYS A 88 11.79 -9.94 -8.62
C LYS A 88 10.39 -9.43 -8.93
N THR A 89 9.52 -10.28 -9.48
CA THR A 89 8.12 -9.91 -9.75
C THR A 89 7.39 -9.48 -8.48
N TYR A 90 7.60 -10.14 -7.34
CA TYR A 90 7.03 -9.69 -6.07
C TYR A 90 7.50 -8.28 -5.69
N VAL A 91 8.81 -8.02 -5.77
CA VAL A 91 9.39 -6.71 -5.43
C VAL A 91 8.86 -5.61 -6.35
N GLU A 92 8.76 -5.88 -7.65
CA GLU A 92 8.21 -4.95 -8.64
C GLU A 92 6.76 -4.58 -8.34
N LEU A 93 5.91 -5.58 -8.09
CA LEU A 93 4.49 -5.36 -7.78
C LEU A 93 4.28 -4.63 -6.46
N LYS A 94 5.10 -4.94 -5.45
CA LYS A 94 5.10 -4.22 -4.17
C LYS A 94 5.52 -2.76 -4.37
N THR A 95 6.61 -2.52 -5.08
CA THR A 95 7.11 -1.16 -5.33
C THR A 95 6.09 -0.32 -6.09
N ALA A 96 5.44 -0.89 -7.11
CA ALA A 96 4.37 -0.21 -7.84
C ALA A 96 3.18 0.16 -6.93
N LYS A 97 2.80 -0.74 -6.01
CA LYS A 97 1.76 -0.46 -5.02
C LYS A 97 2.15 0.67 -4.07
N ASP A 98 3.38 0.64 -3.57
CA ASP A 98 3.87 1.64 -2.63
C ASP A 98 3.96 3.04 -3.29
N GLN A 99 4.33 3.09 -4.58
CA GLN A 99 4.34 4.33 -5.37
C GLN A 99 2.93 4.90 -5.57
N GLU A 100 1.93 4.06 -5.89
CA GLU A 100 0.53 4.50 -6.00
C GLU A 100 -0.01 5.06 -4.69
N ILE A 101 0.31 4.40 -3.56
CA ILE A 101 -0.09 4.87 -2.23
C ILE A 101 0.56 6.22 -1.92
N SER A 102 1.87 6.36 -2.19
CA SER A 102 2.57 7.64 -1.99
C SER A 102 1.93 8.76 -2.81
N ALA A 103 1.68 8.52 -4.09
CA ALA A 103 1.05 9.51 -4.97
C ALA A 103 -0.38 9.89 -4.50
N ALA A 104 -1.15 8.91 -4.02
CA ALA A 104 -2.48 9.15 -3.46
C ALA A 104 -2.40 10.02 -2.18
N VAL A 105 -1.48 9.72 -1.27
CA VAL A 105 -1.26 10.50 -0.03
C VAL A 105 -0.81 11.93 -0.34
N ASP A 106 0.09 12.11 -1.30
CA ASP A 106 0.56 13.44 -1.73
C ASP A 106 -0.56 14.25 -2.38
N SER A 107 -1.46 13.60 -3.13
CA SER A 107 -2.63 14.27 -3.70
C SER A 107 -3.61 14.71 -2.62
N LEU A 108 -3.89 13.84 -1.64
CA LEU A 108 -4.79 14.12 -0.53
C LEU A 108 -4.26 15.26 0.34
N SER A 109 -2.97 15.26 0.64
CA SER A 109 -2.30 16.30 1.44
C SER A 109 -2.45 17.67 0.78
N ARG A 110 -2.22 17.77 -0.54
CA ARG A 110 -2.42 19.01 -1.31
C ARG A 110 -3.88 19.46 -1.33
N SER A 111 -4.84 18.53 -1.47
CA SER A 111 -6.26 18.87 -1.42
C SER A 111 -6.70 19.39 -0.05
N LEU A 112 -6.16 18.83 1.04
CA LEU A 112 -6.42 19.30 2.41
C LEU A 112 -5.81 20.68 2.66
N GLU A 113 -4.58 20.93 2.19
CA GLU A 113 -3.94 22.24 2.26
C GLU A 113 -4.72 23.31 1.51
N THR A 114 -5.17 23.00 0.29
CA THR A 114 -5.99 23.91 -0.53
C THR A 114 -7.31 24.24 0.18
N THR A 115 -7.97 23.23 0.74
CA THR A 115 -9.21 23.42 1.51
C THR A 115 -8.98 24.26 2.76
N ARG A 116 -7.87 24.04 3.48
CA ARG A 116 -7.51 24.82 4.67
C ARG A 116 -7.15 26.26 4.34
N ALA A 117 -6.47 26.49 3.21
CA ALA A 117 -6.16 27.83 2.72
C ALA A 117 -7.44 28.59 2.33
N ALA A 118 -8.40 27.94 1.66
CA ALA A 118 -9.70 28.52 1.33
C ALA A 118 -10.59 28.81 2.55
N ARG A 119 -10.38 28.08 3.66
CA ARG A 119 -11.12 28.26 4.91
C ARG A 119 -10.44 29.19 5.92
N ARG A 120 -9.30 29.80 5.57
CA ARG A 120 -8.77 30.90 6.39
C ARG A 120 -9.81 32.03 6.39
N PRO A 121 -10.31 32.48 7.55
CA PRO A 121 -11.16 33.66 7.56
C PRO A 121 -10.35 34.78 6.94
N ILE A 122 -10.91 35.40 5.89
CA ILE A 122 -10.45 36.70 5.46
C ILE A 122 -10.67 37.60 6.66
N VAL A 123 -9.60 37.90 7.42
CA VAL A 123 -9.59 39.06 8.32
C VAL A 123 -9.50 40.26 7.40
N GLN A 124 -10.60 40.50 6.68
CA GLN A 124 -10.90 41.80 6.11
C GLN A 124 -11.36 42.58 7.33
N ASN A 125 -10.46 43.36 7.90
CA ASN A 125 -10.88 44.65 8.41
C ASN A 125 -10.79 45.57 7.19
N PRO A 126 -11.81 45.67 6.32
CA PRO A 126 -11.78 46.71 5.32
C PRO A 126 -11.97 48.00 6.11
N GLN A 127 -10.92 48.81 6.23
CA GLN A 127 -11.17 50.22 6.55
C GLN A 127 -12.04 50.76 5.42
N VAL A 128 -13.34 50.88 5.68
CA VAL A 128 -14.29 51.42 4.72
C VAL A 128 -14.21 52.94 4.85
N ASN A 129 -13.54 53.60 3.92
CA ASN A 129 -13.53 55.06 3.90
C ASN A 129 -14.81 55.55 3.24
N CYS A 130 -15.71 56.16 4.02
CA CYS A 130 -16.87 56.83 3.47
C CYS A 130 -16.53 58.28 3.16
N THR A 131 -17.00 58.75 2.01
CA THR A 131 -16.88 60.15 1.62
C THR A 131 -18.27 60.76 1.54
N SER A 132 -18.50 61.83 2.30
CA SER A 132 -19.74 62.62 2.23
C SER A 132 -19.43 63.99 1.62
N GLN A 133 -20.27 64.42 0.68
CA GLN A 133 -20.26 65.76 0.13
C GLN A 133 -21.55 66.49 0.53
N ARG A 134 -21.41 67.59 1.28
CA ARG A 134 -22.47 68.58 1.46
C ARG A 134 -21.88 69.99 1.33
N LEU A 135 -22.55 70.81 0.53
CA LEU A 135 -22.30 72.26 0.40
C LEU A 135 -20.82 72.62 0.14
N GLY A 136 -20.21 71.99 -0.86
CA GLY A 136 -18.86 72.34 -1.33
C GLY A 136 -17.70 71.80 -0.48
N ALA A 137 -17.96 71.12 0.64
CA ALA A 137 -16.94 70.44 1.43
C ALA A 137 -17.00 68.92 1.23
N THR A 138 -15.85 68.29 1.04
CA THR A 138 -15.68 66.82 0.97
C THR A 138 -15.04 66.36 2.27
N VAL A 139 -15.71 65.48 3.01
CA VAL A 139 -15.18 64.89 4.25
C VAL A 139 -15.05 63.39 4.06
N THR A 140 -13.84 62.86 4.26
CA THR A 140 -13.54 61.44 4.22
C THR A 140 -13.31 60.93 5.64
N THR A 141 -14.05 59.91 6.06
CA THR A 141 -13.93 59.32 7.40
C THR A 141 -13.87 57.80 7.33
N ASN A 142 -13.17 57.19 8.29
CA ASN A 142 -13.21 55.74 8.49
C ASN A 142 -14.59 55.36 9.04
N CYS A 143 -15.34 54.56 8.30
CA CYS A 143 -16.57 53.93 8.73
C CYS A 143 -16.30 52.52 9.19
N TRP A 144 -17.02 52.11 10.23
CA TRP A 144 -17.04 50.76 10.78
C TRP A 144 -18.45 50.21 10.63
#